data_AF-A0AAU2NLS5-F1
#
_entry.id   AF-A0AAU2NLS5-F1
#
_cell.length_a   1.000
_cell.length_b   1.000
_cell.length_c   1.000
_cell.angle_alpha   90.00
_cell.angle_beta   90.00
_cell.angle_gamma   90.00
#
_symmetry.space_group_name_H-M   'P 1'
#
loop_
_entity.id
_entity.type
_entity.pdbx_description
1 polymer ?
#
loop_
_entity_poly.entity_id
_entity_poly.type
_entity_poly.pdbx_seq_one_letter_code
_entity_poly.pdbx_strand_id
1 'polypeptide(L)'
;MTRESGGRQDGLRGDGPGRVDARAREDRFADQEEFARRTLAAADFPVYGVAYGVSPEGDALAAFETSDGLLSWVEVRSGDWASADGPYVTVRTHRPGADRPGALPELEDVVEDERDRVYEQLGVDEGDCPGRVRALREWITVDGEPQAVEVHEDRRELWDRPDVSVPGVCPKPGAGPVWAVRLRVGGLTVTVCGRGVPPGGLELAPVEDVERYLRGRTALLRLLASRRGRHVPVEERELVPATGLEAHRAVIEHGIAESAAIEAQVRAGRTPRLPRGLRGEAGALRWEAAVRQQMRLASESREEAVAAVTAMVNHLNRLSRQTQWVVGTPEGEAAVEEVIRYTVFASEVASLPAQRAWAQLWRDRPACEGDSWEERLGEQLWLSAWEQWRAARAGRSPR
;
A
#
# COMPACT_ATOMS: atom_id res chain seq x y z
N MET A 1 23.74 2.22 10.38
CA MET A 1 22.35 2.73 10.43
C MET A 1 22.19 3.55 11.70
N THR A 2 22.30 4.86 11.59
CA THR A 2 22.34 5.77 12.74
C THR A 2 21.00 6.50 12.79
N ARG A 3 20.19 6.19 13.81
CA ARG A 3 18.90 6.81 14.08
C ARG A 3 19.09 7.65 15.33
N GLU A 4 19.36 8.94 15.16
CA GLU A 4 19.51 9.86 16.28
C GLU A 4 18.17 10.55 16.57
N SER A 5 17.60 10.21 17.72
CA SER A 5 16.43 10.87 18.32
C SER A 5 16.91 11.73 19.48
N GLY A 6 16.94 13.06 19.29
CA GLY A 6 17.18 14.04 20.36
C GLY A 6 15.86 14.58 20.89
N GLY A 7 15.56 14.30 22.16
CA GLY A 7 14.40 14.84 22.87
C GLY A 7 14.59 16.28 23.35
N ARG A 8 13.48 17.02 23.45
CA ARG A 8 13.35 18.20 24.31
C ARG A 8 11.90 18.41 24.73
N GLN A 9 11.69 18.53 26.04
CA GLN A 9 10.44 18.91 26.70
C GLN A 9 10.38 20.42 26.97
N ASP A 10 9.13 20.88 27.06
CA ASP A 10 8.54 22.01 27.80
C ASP A 10 8.60 23.47 27.28
N GLY A 11 7.41 24.07 27.22
CA GLY A 11 7.21 25.52 27.16
C GLY A 11 5.83 25.98 26.64
N LEU A 12 4.79 25.87 27.47
CA LEU A 12 3.43 26.42 27.25
C LEU A 12 3.40 27.93 26.93
N ARG A 13 2.68 28.35 25.89
CA ARG A 13 1.77 29.52 25.91
C ARG A 13 0.90 29.56 24.65
N GLY A 14 -0.39 29.82 24.86
CA GLY A 14 -1.44 29.75 23.85
C GLY A 14 -1.26 30.75 22.70
N ASP A 15 -1.06 30.20 21.51
CA ASP A 15 -1.46 30.78 20.24
C ASP A 15 -2.45 29.79 19.62
N GLY A 16 -3.54 30.31 19.03
CA GLY A 16 -4.64 29.48 18.53
C GLY A 16 -4.17 28.36 17.57
N PRO A 17 -4.88 27.21 17.52
CA PRO A 17 -4.42 25.97 16.89
C PRO A 17 -4.15 26.05 15.37
N GLY A 18 -4.45 27.17 14.71
CA GLY A 18 -4.28 27.32 13.27
C GLY A 18 -2.96 27.98 12.80
N ARG A 19 -2.27 28.77 13.64
CA ARG A 19 -1.18 29.64 13.15
C ARG A 19 0.23 29.10 13.42
N VAL A 20 0.42 28.36 14.51
CA VAL A 20 1.69 27.71 14.86
C VAL A 20 1.96 26.51 13.94
N ASP A 21 0.91 25.82 13.50
CA ASP A 21 1.00 24.66 12.61
C ASP A 21 1.39 25.05 11.16
N ALA A 22 0.96 26.21 10.68
CA ALA A 22 1.27 26.66 9.32
C ALA A 22 2.77 26.94 9.10
N ARG A 23 3.40 27.68 10.01
CA ARG A 23 4.85 27.97 9.93
C ARG A 23 5.69 26.71 10.08
N ALA A 24 5.36 25.86 11.05
CA ALA A 24 6.06 24.59 11.23
C ALA A 24 5.94 23.66 10.01
N ARG A 25 4.82 23.73 9.26
CA ARG A 25 4.67 23.02 7.98
C ARG A 25 5.48 23.65 6.86
N GLU A 26 5.51 24.98 6.77
CA GLU A 26 6.33 25.71 5.79
C GLU A 26 7.83 25.40 5.96
N ASP A 27 8.31 25.43 7.20
CA ASP A 27 9.71 25.10 7.54
C ASP A 27 10.04 23.66 7.13
N ARG A 28 9.14 22.69 7.39
CA ARG A 28 9.32 21.29 6.97
C ARG A 28 9.42 21.14 5.45
N PHE A 29 8.64 21.88 4.67
CA PHE A 29 8.74 21.81 3.21
C PHE A 29 10.04 22.42 2.70
N ALA A 30 10.50 23.52 3.31
CA ALA A 30 11.79 24.12 2.99
C ALA A 30 12.95 23.16 3.30
N ASP A 31 12.95 22.51 4.47
CA ASP A 31 13.96 21.53 4.86
C ASP A 31 14.00 20.33 3.89
N GLN A 32 12.83 19.83 3.48
CA GLN A 32 12.71 18.75 2.50
C GLN A 32 13.22 19.16 1.11
N GLU A 33 12.94 20.39 0.70
CA GLU A 33 13.42 20.94 -0.57
C GLU A 33 14.94 21.13 -0.57
N GLU A 34 15.50 21.67 0.51
CA GLU A 34 16.95 21.82 0.66
C GLU A 34 17.66 20.46 0.71
N PHE A 35 17.08 19.47 1.40
CA PHE A 35 17.59 18.11 1.39
C PHE A 35 17.60 17.53 -0.03
N ALA A 36 16.46 17.59 -0.73
CA ALA A 36 16.36 17.09 -2.11
C ALA A 36 17.33 17.81 -3.06
N ARG A 37 17.49 19.13 -2.93
CA ARG A 37 18.45 19.93 -3.69
C ARG A 37 19.87 19.44 -3.48
N ARG A 38 20.31 19.27 -2.23
CA ARG A 38 21.65 18.77 -1.91
C ARG A 38 21.87 17.36 -2.45
N THR A 39 20.87 16.48 -2.32
CA THR A 39 20.95 15.10 -2.83
C THR A 39 21.07 15.06 -4.35
N LEU A 40 20.26 15.83 -5.08
CA LEU A 40 20.32 15.87 -6.55
C LEU A 40 21.57 16.56 -7.08
N ALA A 41 22.08 17.59 -6.38
CA ALA A 41 23.35 18.22 -6.73
C ALA A 41 24.55 17.27 -6.57
N ALA A 42 24.43 16.22 -5.75
CA ALA A 42 25.44 15.18 -5.57
C ALA A 42 25.29 14.01 -6.56
N ALA A 43 24.31 14.05 -7.47
CA ALA A 43 24.14 13.01 -8.48
C ALA A 43 25.35 12.96 -9.42
N ASP A 44 25.91 11.76 -9.62
CA ASP A 44 27.03 11.50 -10.53
C ASP A 44 26.59 10.98 -11.91
N PHE A 45 25.29 11.08 -12.20
CA PHE A 45 24.67 10.69 -13.47
C PHE A 45 23.61 11.71 -13.91
N PRO A 46 23.38 11.90 -15.21
CA PRO A 46 22.34 12.78 -15.69
C PRO A 46 20.96 12.21 -15.35
N VAL A 47 20.04 13.07 -14.90
CA VAL A 47 18.64 12.72 -14.68
C VAL A 47 17.87 13.02 -15.96
N TYR A 48 17.16 12.05 -16.50
CA TYR A 48 16.30 12.25 -17.67
C TYR A 48 14.89 12.71 -17.26
N GLY A 49 14.31 13.60 -18.06
CA GLY A 49 12.94 14.10 -17.95
C GLY A 49 12.30 14.24 -19.33
N VAL A 50 11.06 14.74 -19.38
CA VAL A 50 10.36 14.93 -20.66
C VAL A 50 10.69 16.30 -21.25
N ALA A 51 11.28 16.32 -22.44
CA ALA A 51 11.60 17.53 -23.19
C ALA A 51 10.43 17.96 -24.10
N TYR A 52 9.72 16.99 -24.70
CA TYR A 52 8.58 17.21 -25.57
C TYR A 52 7.50 16.14 -25.39
N GLY A 53 6.24 16.49 -25.64
CA GLY A 53 5.09 15.59 -25.65
C GLY A 53 4.08 15.79 -24.52
N VAL A 54 4.44 16.54 -23.47
CA VAL A 54 3.52 16.92 -22.38
C VAL A 54 3.74 18.36 -21.93
N SER A 55 2.71 18.96 -21.33
CA SER A 55 2.81 20.32 -20.80
C SER A 55 3.83 20.39 -19.65
N PRO A 56 4.69 21.42 -19.66
CA PRO A 56 5.68 21.64 -18.61
C PRO A 56 5.10 22.05 -17.24
N GLU A 57 3.84 22.48 -17.19
CA GLU A 57 3.22 23.14 -16.03
C GLU A 57 3.02 22.23 -14.81
N GLY A 58 3.17 20.91 -14.98
CA GLY A 58 3.04 19.91 -13.91
C GLY A 58 4.35 19.26 -13.47
N ASP A 59 5.50 19.75 -13.94
CA ASP A 59 6.79 19.12 -13.66
C ASP A 59 7.13 19.11 -12.18
N ALA A 60 7.45 17.93 -11.65
CA ALA A 60 7.77 17.78 -10.24
C ALA A 60 8.69 16.58 -9.98
N LEU A 61 9.56 16.71 -8.99
CA LEU A 61 10.34 15.60 -8.45
C LEU A 61 9.42 14.67 -7.65
N ALA A 62 9.16 13.48 -8.20
CA ALA A 62 8.23 12.51 -7.62
C ALA A 62 8.90 11.76 -6.45
N ALA A 63 10.07 11.18 -6.68
CA ALA A 63 10.80 10.42 -5.69
C ALA A 63 12.29 10.28 -6.06
N PHE A 64 13.09 9.84 -5.10
CA PHE A 64 14.47 9.40 -5.31
C PHE A 64 14.85 8.48 -4.15
N GLU A 65 15.86 7.67 -4.34
CA GLU A 65 16.38 6.78 -3.30
C GLU A 65 17.90 6.92 -3.18
N THR A 66 18.41 6.78 -1.96
CA THR A 66 19.84 6.72 -1.69
C THR A 66 20.18 5.36 -1.08
N SER A 67 21.18 4.67 -1.63
CA SER A 67 21.76 3.45 -1.09
C SER A 67 23.24 3.69 -0.79
N ASP A 68 23.69 3.31 0.41
CA ASP A 68 25.07 3.54 0.89
C ASP A 68 25.53 5.01 0.77
N GLY A 69 24.61 5.96 0.98
CA GLY A 69 24.86 7.39 0.89
C GLY A 69 24.97 7.93 -0.54
N LEU A 70 24.75 7.09 -1.55
CA LEU A 70 24.79 7.46 -2.96
C LEU A 70 23.38 7.37 -3.57
N LEU A 71 23.06 8.30 -4.47
CA LEU A 71 21.78 8.32 -5.18
C LEU A 71 21.65 7.09 -6.08
N SER A 72 20.67 6.22 -5.84
CA SER A 72 20.46 5.00 -6.63
C SER A 72 19.57 5.26 -7.85
N TRP A 73 18.53 6.08 -7.69
CA TRP A 73 17.67 6.53 -8.77
C TRP A 73 16.95 7.83 -8.44
N VAL A 74 16.48 8.51 -9.48
CA VAL A 74 15.66 9.73 -9.43
C VAL A 74 14.45 9.56 -10.32
N GLU A 75 13.28 9.94 -9.83
CA GLU A 75 12.03 9.94 -10.58
C GLU A 75 11.45 11.34 -10.66
N VAL A 76 11.30 11.82 -11.88
CA VAL A 76 10.59 13.05 -12.22
C VAL A 76 9.29 12.71 -12.91
N ARG A 77 8.34 13.63 -12.86
CA ARG A 77 7.09 13.50 -13.62
C ARG A 77 6.72 14.82 -14.28
N SER A 78 5.91 14.71 -15.32
CA SER A 78 5.49 15.81 -16.19
C SER A 78 4.03 15.62 -16.64
N GLY A 79 3.37 16.72 -16.99
CA GLY A 79 1.95 16.73 -17.40
C GLY A 79 0.94 16.88 -16.26
N ASP A 80 -0.32 16.59 -16.55
CA ASP A 80 -1.45 16.75 -15.62
C ASP A 80 -1.65 15.53 -14.73
N TRP A 81 -0.97 15.55 -13.58
CA TRP A 81 -1.11 14.54 -12.53
C TRP A 81 -2.41 14.67 -11.71
N ALA A 82 -3.21 15.72 -11.90
CA ALA A 82 -4.55 15.82 -11.30
C ALA A 82 -5.62 15.14 -12.16
N SER A 83 -5.32 14.83 -13.42
CA SER A 83 -6.16 14.06 -14.32
C SER A 83 -5.94 12.56 -14.17
N ALA A 84 -7.04 11.79 -14.19
CA ALA A 84 -7.01 10.33 -14.26
C ALA A 84 -6.75 9.82 -15.69
N ASP A 85 -6.89 10.68 -16.70
CA ASP A 85 -6.77 10.32 -18.13
C ASP A 85 -5.44 10.79 -18.75
N GLY A 86 -4.65 11.58 -17.99
CA GLY A 86 -3.44 12.25 -18.50
C GLY A 86 -3.76 13.58 -19.22
N PRO A 87 -2.81 14.14 -19.99
CA PRO A 87 -1.49 13.57 -20.30
C PRO A 87 -0.56 13.58 -19.09
N TYR A 88 0.02 12.43 -18.73
CA TYR A 88 0.89 12.27 -17.57
C TYR A 88 2.05 11.32 -17.89
N VAL A 89 3.27 11.66 -17.49
CA VAL A 89 4.45 10.83 -17.67
C VAL A 89 5.36 10.88 -16.44
N THR A 90 5.87 9.72 -16.02
CA THR A 90 6.97 9.59 -15.05
C THR A 90 8.21 9.05 -15.74
N VAL A 91 9.37 9.63 -15.44
CA VAL A 91 10.68 9.16 -15.91
C VAL A 91 11.55 8.88 -14.70
N ARG A 92 11.91 7.61 -14.52
CA ARG A 92 12.82 7.13 -13.47
C ARG A 92 14.17 6.79 -14.07
N THR A 93 15.20 7.55 -13.68
CA THR A 93 16.58 7.32 -14.10
C THR A 93 17.36 6.63 -13.00
N HIS A 94 17.90 5.45 -13.29
CA HIS A 94 18.72 4.68 -12.37
C HIS A 94 20.21 4.91 -12.64
N ARG A 95 21.00 4.99 -11.57
CA ARG A 95 22.45 5.08 -11.62
C ARG A 95 23.03 3.87 -12.38
N PRO A 96 24.13 4.03 -13.14
CA PRO A 96 24.76 2.90 -13.81
C PRO A 96 25.16 1.82 -12.80
N GLY A 97 24.83 0.56 -13.11
CA GLY A 97 25.14 -0.57 -12.23
C GLY A 97 24.22 -0.72 -11.01
N ALA A 98 23.20 0.14 -10.84
CA ALA A 98 22.16 -0.03 -9.82
C ALA A 98 21.31 -1.30 -10.01
N ASP A 99 21.46 -1.99 -11.15
CA ASP A 99 20.78 -3.25 -11.45
C ASP A 99 21.31 -4.45 -10.63
N ARG A 100 22.17 -4.24 -9.61
CA ARG A 100 22.70 -5.26 -8.68
C ARG A 100 22.67 -4.75 -7.23
N PRO A 101 22.33 -5.56 -6.21
CA PRO A 101 21.26 -6.55 -6.09
C PRO A 101 20.00 -5.90 -5.51
N GLY A 102 19.04 -5.64 -6.39
CA GLY A 102 17.67 -5.25 -6.13
C GLY A 102 17.02 -5.25 -7.51
N ALA A 103 16.14 -6.22 -7.79
CA ALA A 103 15.52 -6.31 -9.11
C ALA A 103 14.83 -4.96 -9.38
N LEU A 104 15.14 -4.34 -10.52
CA LEU A 104 14.35 -3.20 -10.99
C LEU A 104 12.88 -3.64 -10.99
N PRO A 105 11.93 -2.77 -10.60
CA PRO A 105 10.52 -3.15 -10.58
C PRO A 105 10.11 -3.63 -11.97
N GLU A 106 9.34 -4.71 -12.06
CA GLU A 106 8.85 -5.18 -13.36
C GLU A 106 7.99 -4.09 -14.03
N LEU A 107 7.92 -4.05 -15.36
CA LEU A 107 7.20 -2.97 -16.05
C LEU A 107 5.70 -3.00 -15.74
N GLU A 108 5.15 -4.18 -15.45
CA GLU A 108 3.80 -4.36 -14.92
C GLU A 108 3.63 -3.68 -13.56
N ASP A 109 4.64 -3.76 -12.69
CA ASP A 109 4.60 -3.11 -11.38
C ASP A 109 4.62 -1.59 -11.52
N VAL A 110 5.29 -1.05 -12.54
CA VAL A 110 5.30 0.39 -12.83
C VAL A 110 3.94 0.85 -13.37
N VAL A 111 3.30 0.05 -14.22
CA VAL A 111 1.92 0.32 -14.67
C VAL A 111 0.94 0.31 -13.50
N GLU A 112 1.08 -0.66 -12.58
CA GLU A 112 0.23 -0.71 -11.38
C GLU A 112 0.52 0.45 -10.41
N ASP A 113 1.75 0.93 -10.27
CA ASP A 113 2.09 2.12 -9.48
C ASP A 113 1.35 3.37 -9.99
N GLU A 114 1.22 3.53 -11.32
CA GLU A 114 0.47 4.65 -11.90
C GLU A 114 -1.04 4.53 -11.64
N ARG A 115 -1.58 3.33 -11.62
CA ARG A 115 -3.00 3.09 -11.29
C ARG A 115 -3.25 3.28 -9.80
N ASP A 116 -2.30 2.89 -8.96
CA ASP A 116 -2.31 3.15 -7.52
C ASP A 116 -2.26 4.65 -7.24
N ARG A 117 -1.45 5.42 -7.98
CA ARG A 117 -1.47 6.88 -7.92
C ARG A 117 -2.85 7.44 -8.22
N VAL A 118 -3.50 7.00 -9.30
CA VAL A 118 -4.86 7.45 -9.68
C VAL A 118 -5.86 7.13 -8.57
N TYR A 119 -5.83 5.91 -8.02
CA TYR A 119 -6.69 5.52 -6.91
C TYR A 119 -6.43 6.37 -5.66
N GLU A 120 -5.18 6.43 -5.19
CA GLU A 120 -4.83 7.06 -3.91
C GLU A 120 -4.95 8.59 -3.96
N GLN A 121 -4.61 9.21 -5.09
CA GLN A 121 -4.63 10.65 -5.22
C GLN A 121 -5.98 11.19 -5.70
N LEU A 122 -6.67 10.47 -6.59
CA LEU A 122 -7.89 10.95 -7.25
C LEU A 122 -9.15 10.21 -6.80
N GLY A 123 -9.03 9.11 -6.04
CA GLY A 123 -10.18 8.30 -5.60
C GLY A 123 -10.84 7.53 -6.73
N VAL A 124 -10.16 7.38 -7.88
CA VAL A 124 -10.68 6.68 -9.05
C VAL A 124 -10.17 5.25 -9.01
N ASP A 125 -11.04 4.30 -8.65
CA ASP A 125 -10.71 2.88 -8.72
C ASP A 125 -10.87 2.39 -10.15
N GLU A 126 -9.73 2.15 -10.79
CA GLU A 126 -9.70 1.51 -12.09
C GLU A 126 -9.96 -0.02 -11.89
N GLY A 127 -9.89 -0.60 -10.71
CA GLY A 127 -10.06 -2.04 -10.44
C GLY A 127 -8.73 -2.80 -10.52
N ASP A 128 -8.69 -4.10 -10.23
CA ASP A 128 -7.44 -4.86 -9.97
C ASP A 128 -7.01 -5.82 -11.10
N CYS A 129 -7.55 -5.68 -12.31
CA CYS A 129 -7.22 -6.61 -13.39
C CYS A 129 -5.80 -6.40 -13.90
N PRO A 130 -4.96 -7.45 -13.99
CA PRO A 130 -3.65 -7.33 -14.61
C PRO A 130 -3.84 -7.01 -16.10
N GLY A 131 -3.21 -5.94 -16.55
CA GLY A 131 -3.19 -5.57 -17.95
C GLY A 131 -2.65 -6.71 -18.81
N ARG A 132 -3.20 -6.87 -20.01
CA ARG A 132 -2.56 -7.71 -21.02
C ARG A 132 -1.37 -6.95 -21.57
N VAL A 133 -0.20 -7.25 -21.04
CA VAL A 133 1.08 -6.78 -21.55
C VAL A 133 1.20 -7.17 -23.01
N ARG A 134 1.06 -6.18 -23.89
CA ARG A 134 1.37 -6.32 -25.31
C ARG A 134 2.73 -5.71 -25.54
N ALA A 135 3.74 -6.55 -25.74
CA ALA A 135 5.05 -6.13 -26.23
C ALA A 135 4.91 -5.52 -27.64
N LEU A 136 4.64 -4.23 -27.70
CA LEU A 136 4.65 -3.46 -28.94
C LEU A 136 6.07 -2.92 -29.15
N ARG A 137 6.57 -3.06 -30.39
CA ARG A 137 7.79 -2.38 -30.81
C ARG A 137 7.41 -0.98 -31.23
N GLU A 138 7.61 -0.04 -30.32
CA GLU A 138 7.47 1.39 -30.59
C GLU A 138 8.82 2.08 -30.49
N TRP A 139 8.80 3.39 -30.68
CA TRP A 139 9.97 4.25 -30.60
C TRP A 139 9.73 5.31 -29.54
N ILE A 140 10.77 5.69 -28.80
CA ILE A 140 10.80 6.90 -27.98
C ILE A 140 12.02 7.70 -28.41
N THR A 141 11.86 9.00 -28.60
CA THR A 141 12.98 9.87 -28.93
C THR A 141 13.78 10.17 -27.68
N VAL A 142 15.10 9.96 -27.73
CA VAL A 142 16.03 10.28 -26.64
C VAL A 142 17.17 11.09 -27.22
N ASP A 143 17.37 12.30 -26.70
CA ASP A 143 18.41 13.22 -27.17
C ASP A 143 18.31 13.46 -28.70
N GLY A 144 17.08 13.58 -29.21
CA GLY A 144 16.77 13.74 -30.63
C GLY A 144 16.81 12.45 -31.48
N GLU A 145 17.24 11.32 -30.91
CA GLU A 145 17.40 10.06 -31.64
C GLU A 145 16.31 9.03 -31.27
N PRO A 146 15.63 8.39 -32.25
CA PRO A 146 14.60 7.39 -31.98
C PRO A 146 15.21 6.08 -31.44
N GLN A 147 14.74 5.65 -30.27
CA GLN A 147 15.12 4.40 -29.61
C GLN A 147 13.98 3.39 -29.67
N ALA A 148 14.24 2.19 -30.20
CA ALA A 148 13.27 1.10 -30.19
C ALA A 148 13.06 0.59 -28.76
N VAL A 149 11.80 0.45 -28.34
CA VAL A 149 11.43 0.00 -26.99
C VAL A 149 10.37 -1.09 -27.04
N GLU A 150 10.41 -1.95 -26.02
CA GLU A 150 9.31 -2.87 -25.72
C GLU A 150 8.35 -2.17 -24.75
N VAL A 151 7.13 -1.94 -25.21
CA VAL A 151 6.08 -1.29 -24.44
C VAL A 151 5.29 -2.34 -23.68
N HIS A 152 5.11 -2.16 -22.38
CA HIS A 152 4.17 -2.89 -21.56
C HIS A 152 2.92 -2.03 -21.40
N GLU A 153 1.95 -2.22 -22.30
CA GLU A 153 0.72 -1.45 -22.33
C GLU A 153 -0.42 -2.23 -21.67
N ASP A 154 -1.14 -1.59 -20.75
CA ASP A 154 -2.42 -2.05 -20.24
C ASP A 154 -3.56 -1.37 -21.02
N ARG A 155 -4.08 -2.10 -22.01
CA ARG A 155 -5.31 -1.73 -22.72
C ARG A 155 -6.49 -2.50 -22.18
N ARG A 156 -7.47 -1.75 -21.71
CA ARG A 156 -8.75 -2.27 -21.23
C ARG A 156 -9.77 -2.57 -22.33
N GLU A 157 -9.31 -2.77 -23.56
CA GLU A 157 -10.10 -3.15 -24.74
C GLU A 157 -10.97 -4.41 -24.53
N LEU A 158 -10.81 -5.15 -23.42
CA LEU A 158 -11.63 -6.33 -23.10
C LEU A 158 -12.97 -6.03 -22.39
N TRP A 159 -13.26 -4.79 -21.99
CA TRP A 159 -14.54 -4.42 -21.34
C TRP A 159 -15.60 -3.91 -22.33
N ASP A 160 -15.32 -3.91 -23.63
CA ASP A 160 -16.29 -3.64 -24.70
C ASP A 160 -17.32 -4.77 -24.91
N ARG A 161 -17.40 -5.75 -23.99
CA ARG A 161 -18.61 -6.57 -23.85
C ARG A 161 -19.54 -5.89 -22.83
N PRO A 162 -20.60 -5.19 -23.29
CA PRO A 162 -21.55 -4.51 -22.40
C PRO A 162 -22.28 -5.45 -21.42
N ASP A 163 -22.18 -6.76 -21.62
CA ASP A 163 -22.96 -7.77 -20.90
C ASP A 163 -22.30 -8.31 -19.62
N VAL A 164 -21.05 -7.96 -19.31
CA VAL A 164 -20.36 -8.42 -18.08
C VAL A 164 -20.10 -7.24 -17.15
N SER A 165 -21.16 -6.79 -16.48
CA SER A 165 -21.03 -5.85 -15.35
C SER A 165 -20.44 -6.62 -14.17
N VAL A 166 -19.16 -6.38 -13.85
CA VAL A 166 -18.58 -6.85 -12.60
C VAL A 166 -19.05 -5.89 -11.49
N PRO A 167 -19.74 -6.38 -10.43
CA PRO A 167 -20.17 -5.53 -9.34
C PRO A 167 -19.00 -4.78 -8.70
N GLY A 168 -19.12 -3.46 -8.56
CA GLY A 168 -18.11 -2.61 -7.91
C GLY A 168 -17.06 -1.99 -8.85
N VAL A 169 -17.07 -2.32 -10.14
CA VAL A 169 -16.19 -1.68 -11.13
C VAL A 169 -17.03 -0.69 -11.93
N CYS A 170 -16.69 0.60 -11.87
CA CYS A 170 -17.21 1.59 -12.80
C CYS A 170 -16.18 1.76 -13.93
N PRO A 171 -16.29 1.02 -15.05
CA PRO A 171 -15.47 1.33 -16.21
C PRO A 171 -15.90 2.71 -16.68
N LYS A 172 -15.04 3.71 -16.51
CA LYS A 172 -15.23 5.00 -17.14
C LYS A 172 -14.81 4.82 -18.61
N PRO A 173 -15.74 4.80 -19.57
CA PRO A 173 -15.36 4.74 -20.98
C PRO A 173 -14.50 5.98 -21.29
N GLY A 174 -13.28 5.75 -21.80
CA GLY A 174 -12.37 6.82 -22.21
C GLY A 174 -11.07 6.96 -21.41
N ALA A 175 -10.84 6.18 -20.35
CA ALA A 175 -9.52 6.16 -19.72
C ALA A 175 -8.46 5.68 -20.72
N GLY A 176 -7.52 6.55 -21.07
CA GLY A 176 -6.44 6.25 -22.00
C GLY A 176 -5.56 5.10 -21.48
N PRO A 177 -4.88 4.36 -22.38
CA PRO A 177 -4.00 3.27 -21.95
C PRO A 177 -2.88 3.79 -21.04
N VAL A 178 -2.54 2.99 -20.04
CA VAL A 178 -1.32 3.16 -19.24
C VAL A 178 -0.27 2.25 -19.83
N TRP A 179 0.94 2.76 -19.97
CA TRP A 179 2.04 1.96 -20.47
C TRP A 179 3.31 2.24 -19.69
N ALA A 180 4.21 1.27 -19.69
CA ALA A 180 5.57 1.44 -19.20
C ALA A 180 6.58 0.86 -20.19
N VAL A 181 7.78 1.45 -20.22
CA VAL A 181 8.92 0.95 -21.00
C VAL A 181 10.20 1.02 -20.16
N ARG A 182 11.19 0.23 -20.57
CA ARG A 182 12.56 0.33 -20.08
C ARG A 182 13.50 0.50 -21.26
N LEU A 183 14.40 1.46 -21.16
CA LEU A 183 15.44 1.70 -22.14
C LEU A 183 16.81 1.88 -21.47
N ARG A 184 17.87 1.74 -22.28
CA ARG A 184 19.26 1.97 -21.87
C ARG A 184 19.81 3.19 -22.58
N VAL A 185 20.28 4.16 -21.81
CA VAL A 185 20.81 5.43 -22.35
C VAL A 185 22.15 5.71 -21.71
N GLY A 186 23.24 5.71 -22.47
CA GLY A 186 24.58 5.99 -21.93
C GLY A 186 25.00 5.07 -20.76
N GLY A 187 24.50 3.83 -20.71
CA GLY A 187 24.74 2.89 -19.60
C GLY A 187 23.77 3.03 -18.41
N LEU A 188 22.88 4.02 -18.42
CA LEU A 188 21.80 4.20 -17.46
C LEU A 188 20.62 3.30 -17.80
N THR A 189 19.86 2.89 -16.79
CA THR A 189 18.51 2.33 -16.99
C THR A 189 17.49 3.45 -16.81
N VAL A 190 16.69 3.73 -17.83
CA VAL A 190 15.59 4.68 -17.75
C VAL A 190 14.28 3.90 -17.88
N THR A 191 13.42 4.05 -16.88
CA THR A 191 12.06 3.49 -16.88
C THR A 191 11.08 4.63 -17.07
N VAL A 192 10.19 4.50 -18.04
CA VAL A 192 9.18 5.52 -18.34
C VAL A 192 7.81 4.91 -18.19
N CYS A 193 6.90 5.62 -17.54
CA CYS A 193 5.49 5.28 -17.54
C CYS A 193 4.69 6.47 -18.03
N GLY A 194 3.73 6.21 -18.91
CA GLY A 194 2.92 7.24 -19.53
C GLY A 194 1.45 6.87 -19.53
N ARG A 195 0.63 7.92 -19.53
CA ARG A 195 -0.83 7.85 -19.60
C ARG A 195 -1.35 9.02 -20.43
N GLY A 196 -2.28 8.74 -21.34
CA GLY A 196 -2.88 9.77 -22.20
C GLY A 196 -1.91 10.38 -23.23
N VAL A 197 -0.75 9.76 -23.43
CA VAL A 197 0.29 10.17 -24.38
C VAL A 197 0.84 8.92 -25.05
N PRO A 198 0.99 8.88 -26.39
CA PRO A 198 1.64 7.75 -27.05
C PRO A 198 3.16 7.75 -26.81
N PRO A 199 3.82 6.59 -26.65
CA PRO A 199 5.29 6.50 -26.51
C PRO A 199 6.05 7.26 -27.62
N GLY A 200 5.62 7.09 -28.88
CA GLY A 200 6.22 7.78 -30.04
C GLY A 200 6.02 9.30 -30.08
N GLY A 201 5.19 9.86 -29.21
CA GLY A 201 4.99 11.31 -29.06
C GLY A 201 5.90 11.96 -28.01
N LEU A 202 6.76 11.17 -27.35
CA LEU A 202 7.61 11.63 -26.25
C LEU A 202 9.07 11.78 -26.66
N GLU A 203 9.66 12.87 -26.19
CA GLU A 203 11.09 13.10 -26.23
C GLU A 203 11.65 13.18 -24.81
N LEU A 204 12.68 12.38 -24.55
CA LEU A 204 13.44 12.41 -23.31
C LEU A 204 14.76 13.14 -23.53
N ALA A 205 15.13 13.97 -22.56
CA ALA A 205 16.45 14.61 -22.52
C ALA A 205 16.92 14.75 -21.07
N PRO A 206 18.23 14.96 -20.84
CA PRO A 206 18.75 15.36 -19.55
C PRO A 206 18.05 16.61 -19.02
N VAL A 207 17.70 16.59 -17.73
CA VAL A 207 17.11 17.72 -17.04
C VAL A 207 18.19 18.78 -16.80
N GLU A 208 18.07 19.91 -17.47
CA GLU A 208 18.97 21.06 -17.28
C GLU A 208 18.57 21.92 -16.08
N ASP A 209 17.26 22.07 -15.81
CA ASP A 209 16.71 22.85 -14.70
C ASP A 209 16.05 21.94 -13.65
N VAL A 210 16.85 21.48 -12.69
CA VAL A 210 16.38 20.67 -11.55
C VAL A 210 15.49 21.49 -10.60
N GLU A 211 15.71 22.80 -10.48
CA GLU A 211 14.94 23.67 -9.57
C GLU A 211 13.46 23.75 -9.97
N ARG A 212 13.15 23.60 -11.26
CA ARG A 212 11.77 23.45 -11.73
C ARG A 212 11.07 22.24 -11.10
N TYR A 213 11.70 21.08 -11.11
CA TYR A 213 11.12 19.85 -10.53
C TYR A 213 11.05 19.92 -9.00
N LEU A 214 12.03 20.55 -8.33
CA LEU A 214 12.01 20.76 -6.88
C LEU A 214 10.83 21.65 -6.45
N ARG A 215 10.62 22.78 -7.12
CA ARG A 215 9.45 23.65 -6.87
C ARG A 215 8.13 22.92 -7.09
N GLY A 216 8.04 22.13 -8.15
CA GLY A 216 6.87 21.31 -8.44
C GLY A 216 6.62 20.24 -7.37
N ARG A 217 7.66 19.64 -6.79
CA ARG A 217 7.53 18.72 -5.65
C ARG A 217 6.89 19.41 -4.46
N THR A 218 7.38 20.60 -4.09
CA THR A 218 6.81 21.39 -3.00
C THR A 218 5.34 21.72 -3.27
N ALA A 219 4.98 22.09 -4.50
CA ALA A 219 3.59 22.34 -4.89
C ALA A 219 2.70 21.08 -4.76
N LEU A 220 3.19 19.93 -5.22
CA LEU A 220 2.49 18.65 -5.01
C LEU A 220 2.28 18.36 -3.54
N LEU A 221 3.36 18.39 -2.75
CA LEU A 221 3.28 18.01 -1.34
C LEU A 221 2.29 18.89 -0.60
N ARG A 222 2.22 20.19 -0.93
CA ARG A 222 1.18 21.10 -0.45
C ARG A 222 -0.22 20.68 -0.88
N LEU A 223 -0.43 20.27 -2.14
CA LEU A 223 -1.74 19.81 -2.59
C LEU A 223 -2.16 18.51 -1.87
N LEU A 224 -1.26 17.53 -1.77
CA LEU A 224 -1.52 16.26 -1.08
C LEU A 224 -1.77 16.49 0.41
N ALA A 225 -0.98 17.36 1.07
CA ALA A 225 -1.20 17.75 2.45
C ALA A 225 -2.55 18.47 2.64
N SER A 226 -2.96 19.31 1.68
CA SER A 226 -4.26 20.00 1.73
C SER A 226 -5.43 19.03 1.59
N ARG A 227 -5.28 17.96 0.79
CA ARG A 227 -6.27 16.88 0.69
C ARG A 227 -6.36 16.09 2.00
N ARG A 228 -5.20 15.75 2.60
CA ARG A 228 -5.13 15.04 3.90
C ARG A 228 -5.57 15.88 5.09
N GLY A 229 -5.32 17.19 5.08
CA GLY A 229 -5.68 18.08 6.20
C GLY A 229 -7.18 18.27 6.41
N ARG A 230 -8.02 17.83 5.47
CA ARG A 230 -9.48 17.80 5.60
C ARG A 230 -9.98 16.55 6.33
N HIS A 231 -9.07 15.70 6.76
CA HIS A 231 -9.36 14.39 7.30
C HIS A 231 -9.43 14.42 8.82
N VAL A 232 -10.58 14.04 9.38
CA VAL A 232 -10.74 13.83 10.83
C VAL A 232 -10.24 12.41 11.15
N PRO A 233 -9.37 12.19 12.16
CA PRO A 233 -8.97 10.85 12.59
C PRO A 233 -10.20 9.96 12.84
N VAL A 234 -10.13 8.69 12.45
CA VAL A 234 -11.29 7.78 12.53
C VAL A 234 -11.79 7.61 13.96
N GLU A 235 -10.88 7.68 14.92
CA GLU A 235 -11.10 7.62 16.36
C GLU A 235 -11.97 8.77 16.88
N GLU A 236 -11.90 9.94 16.23
CA GLU A 236 -12.65 11.14 16.60
C GLU A 236 -14.00 11.24 15.89
N ARG A 237 -14.26 10.38 14.89
CA ARG A 237 -15.51 10.42 14.14
C ARG A 237 -16.65 9.77 14.90
N GLU A 238 -17.85 10.29 14.66
CA GLU A 238 -19.08 9.57 14.98
C GLU A 238 -19.24 8.43 13.97
N LEU A 239 -19.16 7.19 14.47
CA LEU A 239 -19.38 5.98 13.67
C LEU A 239 -20.75 5.39 14.01
N VAL A 240 -21.40 4.80 13.02
CA VAL A 240 -22.65 4.06 13.23
C VAL A 240 -22.38 2.95 14.27
N PRO A 241 -23.16 2.88 15.37
CA PRO A 241 -22.98 1.84 16.36
C PRO A 241 -23.09 0.44 15.73
N ALA A 242 -22.09 -0.39 15.96
CA ALA A 242 -22.16 -1.79 15.58
C ALA A 242 -23.23 -2.52 16.41
N THR A 243 -23.84 -3.55 15.80
CA THR A 243 -24.82 -4.42 16.46
C THR A 243 -24.22 -5.80 16.64
N GLY A 244 -24.38 -6.37 17.84
CA GLY A 244 -23.88 -7.72 18.14
C GLY A 244 -22.38 -7.86 17.90
N LEU A 245 -21.99 -8.89 17.13
CA LEU A 245 -20.60 -9.28 16.87
C LEU A 245 -20.14 -8.92 15.43
N GLU A 246 -20.94 -8.19 14.66
CA GLU A 246 -20.66 -7.95 13.23
C GLU A 246 -19.37 -7.14 13.01
N ALA A 247 -19.04 -6.21 13.90
CA ALA A 247 -17.81 -5.43 13.78
C ALA A 247 -16.56 -6.30 13.94
N HIS A 248 -16.58 -7.26 14.88
CA HIS A 248 -15.50 -8.23 15.08
C HIS A 248 -15.33 -9.12 13.84
N ARG A 249 -16.42 -9.64 13.27
CA ARG A 249 -16.38 -10.42 12.02
C ARG A 249 -15.79 -9.61 10.87
N ALA A 250 -16.29 -8.39 10.67
CA ALA A 250 -15.86 -7.54 9.56
C ALA A 250 -14.36 -7.22 9.61
N VAL A 251 -13.79 -6.97 10.80
CA VAL A 251 -12.34 -6.71 10.93
C VAL A 251 -11.51 -7.98 10.69
N ILE A 252 -11.99 -9.15 11.12
CA ILE A 252 -11.33 -10.44 10.89
C ILE A 252 -11.34 -10.79 9.40
N GLU A 253 -12.51 -10.73 8.76
CA GLU A 253 -12.67 -11.02 7.34
C GLU A 253 -11.78 -10.11 6.49
N HIS A 254 -11.73 -8.81 6.83
CA HIS A 254 -10.86 -7.86 6.18
C HIS A 254 -9.37 -8.22 6.36
N GLY A 255 -8.94 -8.52 7.58
CA GLY A 255 -7.54 -8.90 7.87
C GLY A 255 -7.10 -10.20 7.19
N ILE A 256 -7.99 -11.19 7.10
CA ILE A 256 -7.73 -12.45 6.38
C ILE A 256 -7.61 -12.19 4.88
N ALA A 257 -8.53 -11.41 4.30
CA ALA A 257 -8.50 -11.06 2.88
C ALA A 257 -7.23 -10.27 2.51
N GLU A 258 -6.84 -9.32 3.35
CA GLU A 258 -5.59 -8.55 3.22
C GLU A 258 -4.36 -9.47 3.25
N SER A 259 -4.25 -10.32 4.28
CA SER A 259 -3.12 -11.24 4.43
C SER A 259 -3.02 -12.21 3.25
N ALA A 260 -4.15 -12.79 2.83
CA ALA A 260 -4.20 -13.71 1.70
C ALA A 260 -3.79 -13.04 0.38
N ALA A 261 -4.19 -11.78 0.16
CA ALA A 261 -3.83 -11.02 -1.03
C ALA A 261 -2.31 -10.74 -1.09
N ILE A 262 -1.72 -10.31 0.03
CA ILE A 262 -0.28 -10.08 0.14
C ILE A 262 0.51 -11.37 -0.13
N GLU A 263 0.12 -12.48 0.50
CA GLU A 263 0.80 -13.76 0.31
C GLU A 263 0.70 -14.31 -1.10
N ALA A 264 -0.45 -14.13 -1.75
CA ALA A 264 -0.62 -14.52 -3.14
C ALA A 264 0.37 -13.78 -4.06
N GLN A 265 0.64 -12.50 -3.78
CA GLN A 265 1.60 -11.70 -4.55
C GLN A 265 3.04 -12.10 -4.27
N VAL A 266 3.41 -12.31 -3.00
CA VAL A 266 4.74 -12.81 -2.62
C VAL A 266 5.02 -14.15 -3.30
N ARG A 267 4.03 -15.07 -3.29
CA ARG A 267 4.14 -16.38 -3.93
C ARG A 267 4.29 -16.27 -5.45
N ALA A 268 3.69 -15.24 -6.05
CA ALA A 268 3.83 -14.93 -7.47
C ALA A 268 5.13 -14.17 -7.80
N GLY A 269 6.01 -13.92 -6.82
CA GLY A 269 7.24 -13.14 -7.01
C GLY A 269 6.99 -11.66 -7.28
N ARG A 270 5.81 -11.14 -6.94
CA ARG A 270 5.43 -9.75 -7.15
C ARG A 270 5.70 -8.89 -5.92
N THR A 271 5.80 -7.59 -6.14
CA THR A 271 5.87 -6.60 -5.07
C THR A 271 4.61 -6.68 -4.19
N PRO A 272 4.73 -6.88 -2.86
CA PRO A 272 3.58 -6.91 -1.96
C PRO A 272 2.83 -5.58 -1.91
N ARG A 273 1.57 -5.60 -2.29
CA ARG A 273 0.64 -4.46 -2.37
C ARG A 273 -0.76 -4.89 -1.95
N LEU A 274 -1.46 -4.03 -1.22
CA LEU A 274 -2.87 -4.29 -0.92
C LEU A 274 -3.72 -4.13 -2.19
N PRO A 275 -4.74 -4.96 -2.44
CA PRO A 275 -5.76 -4.67 -3.44
C PRO A 275 -6.44 -3.32 -3.18
N ARG A 276 -6.79 -2.56 -4.22
CA ARG A 276 -7.35 -1.20 -4.06
C ARG A 276 -8.64 -1.20 -3.23
N GLY A 277 -9.50 -2.19 -3.43
CA GLY A 277 -10.73 -2.35 -2.63
C GLY A 277 -10.49 -2.65 -1.14
N LEU A 278 -9.27 -3.04 -0.76
CA LEU A 278 -8.87 -3.24 0.64
C LEU A 278 -8.06 -2.05 1.20
N ARG A 279 -7.66 -1.09 0.35
CA ARG A 279 -6.95 0.12 0.76
C ARG A 279 -7.90 1.19 1.31
N GLY A 280 -7.30 2.26 1.80
CA GLY A 280 -7.99 3.42 2.36
C GLY A 280 -8.48 3.17 3.78
N GLU A 281 -9.48 3.95 4.20
CA GLU A 281 -9.95 3.93 5.58
C GLU A 281 -10.90 2.79 5.89
N ALA A 282 -11.33 2.01 4.90
CA ALA A 282 -12.30 0.96 5.13
C ALA A 282 -11.80 -0.06 6.18
N GLY A 283 -10.49 -0.35 6.20
CA GLY A 283 -9.86 -1.15 7.26
C GLY A 283 -9.86 -0.45 8.62
N ALA A 284 -9.43 0.82 8.65
CA ALA A 284 -9.39 1.64 9.88
C ALA A 284 -10.78 1.83 10.51
N LEU A 285 -11.83 2.03 9.70
CA LEU A 285 -13.22 2.15 10.14
C LEU A 285 -13.73 0.84 10.74
N ARG A 286 -13.45 -0.31 10.10
CA ARG A 286 -13.80 -1.63 10.65
C ARG A 286 -13.08 -1.91 11.96
N TRP A 287 -11.81 -1.55 12.03
CA TRP A 287 -11.00 -1.67 13.24
C TRP A 287 -11.57 -0.85 14.39
N GLU A 288 -11.81 0.46 14.18
CA GLU A 288 -12.37 1.33 15.21
C GLU A 288 -13.77 0.89 15.64
N ALA A 289 -14.61 0.43 14.71
CA ALA A 289 -15.92 -0.13 15.03
C ALA A 289 -15.80 -1.37 15.93
N ALA A 290 -14.84 -2.27 15.65
CA ALA A 290 -14.58 -3.45 16.48
C ALA A 290 -14.08 -3.07 17.88
N VAL A 291 -13.16 -2.10 17.98
CA VAL A 291 -12.64 -1.59 19.26
C VAL A 291 -13.77 -0.98 20.10
N ARG A 292 -14.58 -0.08 19.53
CA ARG A 292 -15.72 0.54 20.25
C ARG A 292 -16.76 -0.49 20.67
N GLN A 293 -16.97 -1.52 19.85
CA GLN A 293 -17.88 -2.60 20.19
C GLN A 293 -17.33 -3.50 21.29
N GLN A 294 -16.02 -3.78 21.27
CA GLN A 294 -15.33 -4.51 22.34
C GLN A 294 -15.43 -3.77 23.68
N MET A 295 -15.14 -2.47 23.71
CA MET A 295 -15.31 -1.62 24.91
C MET A 295 -16.73 -1.72 25.47
N ARG A 296 -17.75 -1.75 24.61
CA ARG A 296 -19.16 -1.81 25.00
C ARG A 296 -19.57 -3.17 25.55
N LEU A 297 -19.17 -4.26 24.88
CA LEU A 297 -19.61 -5.61 25.22
C LEU A 297 -18.84 -6.19 26.40
N ALA A 298 -17.53 -5.92 26.49
CA ALA A 298 -16.65 -6.45 27.53
C ALA A 298 -16.43 -5.47 28.69
N SER A 299 -16.94 -4.22 28.59
CA SER A 299 -16.67 -3.14 29.56
C SER A 299 -15.17 -2.83 29.74
N GLU A 300 -14.38 -3.08 28.70
CA GLU A 300 -12.94 -2.85 28.67
C GLU A 300 -12.60 -1.38 28.42
N SER A 301 -11.44 -0.95 28.92
CA SER A 301 -10.83 0.30 28.50
C SER A 301 -10.45 0.23 27.01
N ARG A 302 -10.20 1.39 26.39
CA ARG A 302 -9.78 1.45 24.98
C ARG A 302 -8.48 0.68 24.74
N GLU A 303 -7.51 0.78 25.65
CA GLU A 303 -6.22 0.09 25.54
C GLU A 303 -6.40 -1.44 25.57
N GLU A 304 -7.19 -1.94 26.53
CA GLU A 304 -7.54 -3.36 26.64
C GLU A 304 -8.30 -3.84 25.39
N ALA A 305 -9.29 -3.07 24.92
CA ALA A 305 -10.06 -3.41 23.73
C ALA A 305 -9.19 -3.47 22.47
N VAL A 306 -8.24 -2.54 22.30
CA VAL A 306 -7.26 -2.58 21.19
C VAL A 306 -6.38 -3.81 21.30
N ALA A 307 -5.87 -4.13 22.49
CA ALA A 307 -5.04 -5.32 22.71
C ALA A 307 -5.83 -6.61 22.42
N ALA A 308 -7.08 -6.70 22.87
CA ALA A 308 -7.96 -7.85 22.64
C ALA A 308 -8.27 -8.05 21.16
N VAL A 309 -8.69 -6.99 20.45
CA VAL A 309 -8.97 -7.05 19.00
C VAL A 309 -7.70 -7.39 18.22
N THR A 310 -6.54 -6.84 18.62
CA THR A 310 -5.25 -7.17 18.01
C THR A 310 -4.88 -8.64 18.19
N ALA A 311 -5.00 -9.17 19.40
CA ALA A 311 -4.71 -10.58 19.68
C ALA A 311 -5.66 -11.51 18.89
N MET A 312 -6.94 -11.15 18.78
CA MET A 312 -7.96 -11.89 18.03
C MET A 312 -7.68 -11.91 16.52
N VAL A 313 -7.43 -10.75 15.90
CA VAL A 313 -7.13 -10.67 14.46
C VAL A 313 -5.84 -11.43 14.14
N ASN A 314 -4.80 -11.31 14.98
CA ASN A 314 -3.57 -12.06 14.80
C ASN A 314 -3.75 -13.58 14.97
N HIS A 315 -4.61 -14.02 15.90
CA HIS A 315 -4.96 -15.43 16.06
C HIS A 315 -5.49 -15.99 14.75
N LEU A 316 -6.54 -15.37 14.21
CA LEU A 316 -7.25 -15.88 13.05
C LEU A 316 -6.44 -15.72 11.75
N ASN A 317 -5.65 -14.64 11.62
CA ASN A 317 -4.69 -14.51 10.51
C ASN A 317 -3.55 -15.54 10.58
N ARG A 318 -3.07 -15.91 11.77
CA ARG A 318 -2.09 -17.01 11.87
C ARG A 318 -2.76 -18.34 11.53
N LEU A 319 -4.01 -18.56 11.96
CA LEU A 319 -4.71 -19.82 11.73
C LEU A 319 -5.03 -20.02 10.25
N SER A 320 -5.45 -18.97 9.55
CA SER A 320 -5.75 -19.01 8.11
C SER A 320 -4.52 -19.31 7.25
N ARG A 321 -3.33 -18.89 7.69
CA ARG A 321 -2.06 -19.17 6.99
C ARG A 321 -1.59 -20.60 7.18
N GLN A 322 -1.82 -21.16 8.36
CA GLN A 322 -1.38 -22.52 8.71
C GLN A 322 -2.39 -23.61 8.32
N THR A 323 -3.62 -23.24 7.99
CA THR A 323 -4.69 -24.20 7.70
C THR A 323 -5.53 -23.79 6.50
N GLN A 324 -5.82 -24.76 5.62
CA GLN A 324 -6.64 -24.50 4.42
C GLN A 324 -8.15 -24.42 4.70
N TRP A 325 -8.61 -24.85 5.86
CA TRP A 325 -10.05 -24.96 6.15
C TRP A 325 -10.64 -23.68 6.76
N VAL A 326 -9.86 -22.72 7.23
CA VAL A 326 -10.42 -21.52 7.88
C VAL A 326 -11.11 -20.57 6.91
N VAL A 327 -10.66 -20.52 5.65
CA VAL A 327 -11.16 -19.54 4.68
C VAL A 327 -12.29 -20.13 3.85
N GLY A 328 -13.48 -19.50 3.91
CA GLY A 328 -14.61 -19.84 3.04
C GLY A 328 -15.26 -21.20 3.32
N THR A 329 -15.14 -21.73 4.54
CA THR A 329 -15.80 -22.98 4.94
C THR A 329 -16.70 -22.77 6.18
N PRO A 330 -17.72 -23.63 6.37
CA PRO A 330 -18.54 -23.61 7.58
C PRO A 330 -17.75 -23.85 8.88
N GLU A 331 -16.66 -24.63 8.82
CA GLU A 331 -15.77 -24.84 9.96
C GLU A 331 -14.99 -23.57 10.30
N GLY A 332 -14.54 -22.83 9.29
CA GLY A 332 -13.88 -21.54 9.44
C GLY A 332 -14.78 -20.50 10.07
N GLU A 333 -16.01 -20.35 9.59
CA GLU A 333 -17.03 -19.47 10.17
C GLU A 333 -17.30 -19.81 11.65
N ALA A 334 -17.40 -21.11 11.97
CA ALA A 334 -17.58 -21.56 13.35
C ALA A 334 -16.36 -21.26 14.23
N ALA A 335 -15.14 -21.37 13.71
CA ALA A 335 -13.91 -21.03 14.45
C ALA A 335 -13.82 -19.52 14.73
N VAL A 336 -14.18 -18.69 13.76
CA VAL A 336 -14.29 -17.23 13.91
C VAL A 336 -15.28 -16.89 15.03
N GLU A 337 -16.48 -17.48 15.01
CA GLU A 337 -17.48 -17.30 16.07
C GLU A 337 -16.97 -17.68 17.46
N GLU A 338 -16.28 -18.81 17.56
CA GLU A 338 -15.72 -19.30 18.81
C GLU A 338 -14.64 -18.37 19.38
N VAL A 339 -13.73 -17.87 18.53
CA VAL A 339 -12.71 -16.89 18.93
C VAL A 339 -13.35 -15.57 19.36
N ILE A 340 -14.33 -15.06 18.61
CA ILE A 340 -15.02 -13.81 18.98
C ILE A 340 -15.73 -13.98 20.33
N ARG A 341 -16.47 -15.07 20.54
CA ARG A 341 -17.17 -15.33 21.81
C ARG A 341 -16.21 -15.44 22.99
N TYR A 342 -15.07 -16.10 22.81
CA TYR A 342 -14.04 -16.18 23.84
C TYR A 342 -13.48 -14.79 24.16
N THR A 343 -13.15 -14.01 23.14
CA THR A 343 -12.54 -12.68 23.28
C THR A 343 -13.50 -11.67 23.93
N VAL A 344 -14.78 -11.68 23.55
CA VAL A 344 -15.77 -10.69 24.00
C VAL A 344 -16.34 -11.04 25.38
N PHE A 345 -16.60 -12.32 25.65
CA PHE A 345 -17.37 -12.73 26.83
C PHE A 345 -16.56 -13.57 27.84
N ALA A 346 -15.29 -13.89 27.53
CA ALA A 346 -14.51 -14.86 28.29
C ALA A 346 -15.26 -16.20 28.48
N SER A 347 -16.11 -16.56 27.52
CA SER A 347 -17.01 -17.73 27.61
C SER A 347 -16.24 -19.04 27.60
N GLU A 348 -16.81 -20.06 28.26
CA GLU A 348 -16.42 -21.46 28.05
C GLU A 348 -16.89 -21.92 26.67
N VAL A 349 -16.06 -21.70 25.67
CA VAL A 349 -16.28 -22.14 24.29
C VAL A 349 -15.69 -23.53 24.06
N ALA A 350 -16.20 -24.28 23.07
CA ALA A 350 -15.71 -25.63 22.80
C ALA A 350 -14.23 -25.64 22.37
N SER A 351 -13.77 -24.54 21.77
CA SER A 351 -12.38 -24.30 21.37
C SER A 351 -11.46 -23.83 22.50
N LEU A 352 -11.91 -23.82 23.77
CA LEU A 352 -11.15 -23.29 24.91
C LEU A 352 -9.68 -23.78 25.01
N PRO A 353 -9.36 -25.06 24.75
CA PRO A 353 -7.96 -25.51 24.72
C PRO A 353 -7.11 -24.74 23.70
N ALA A 354 -7.66 -24.46 22.51
CA ALA A 354 -6.98 -23.71 21.47
C ALA A 354 -6.83 -22.23 21.86
N GLN A 355 -7.86 -21.64 22.49
CA GLN A 355 -7.79 -20.24 22.97
C GLN A 355 -6.69 -20.06 24.03
N ARG A 356 -6.55 -21.01 24.97
CA ARG A 356 -5.51 -20.99 25.99
C ARG A 356 -4.11 -21.18 25.41
N ALA A 357 -3.96 -22.09 24.45
CA ALA A 357 -2.71 -22.30 23.74
C ALA A 357 -2.28 -21.03 22.99
N TRP A 358 -3.22 -20.35 22.32
CA TRP A 358 -2.96 -19.05 21.70
C TRP A 358 -2.54 -17.98 22.72
N ALA A 359 -3.26 -17.85 23.83
CA ALA A 359 -2.94 -16.87 24.86
C ALA A 359 -1.56 -17.09 25.51
N GLN A 360 -1.07 -18.33 25.57
CA GLN A 360 0.30 -18.64 25.98
C GLN A 360 1.30 -18.19 24.89
N LEU A 361 1.09 -18.61 23.65
CA LEU A 361 1.92 -18.24 22.50
C LEU A 361 2.04 -16.70 22.33
N TRP A 362 0.94 -15.99 22.52
CA TRP A 362 0.88 -14.53 22.40
C TRP A 362 1.64 -13.81 23.52
N ARG A 363 1.61 -14.34 24.76
CA ARG A 363 2.35 -13.79 25.89
C ARG A 363 3.86 -14.03 25.80
N ASP A 364 4.24 -15.20 25.30
CA ASP A 364 5.64 -15.62 25.23
C ASP A 364 6.36 -15.08 23.99
N ARG A 365 5.67 -14.29 23.15
CA ARG A 365 6.23 -13.76 21.90
C ARG A 365 7.50 -12.93 22.19
N PRO A 366 8.68 -13.38 21.75
CA PRO A 366 9.91 -12.63 22.00
C PRO A 366 9.89 -11.30 21.23
N ALA A 367 10.46 -10.26 21.84
CA ALA A 367 10.58 -8.94 21.23
C ALA A 367 11.56 -8.91 20.04
N CYS A 368 12.36 -9.95 19.85
CA CYS A 368 13.28 -10.11 18.73
C CYS A 368 12.90 -11.37 17.94
N GLU A 369 12.87 -11.25 16.60
CA GLU A 369 12.62 -12.36 15.69
C GLU A 369 13.72 -13.42 15.82
N GLY A 370 13.35 -14.58 16.35
CA GLY A 370 14.20 -15.76 16.38
C GLY A 370 13.30 -17.00 16.49
N ASP A 371 13.46 -17.92 15.55
CA ASP A 371 12.69 -19.16 15.46
C ASP A 371 13.08 -20.15 16.58
N SER A 372 12.58 -19.86 17.78
CA SER A 372 12.84 -20.65 18.98
C SER A 372 12.05 -21.96 18.95
N TRP A 373 12.66 -23.02 19.47
CA TRP A 373 11.99 -24.31 19.65
C TRP A 373 10.68 -24.18 20.47
N GLU A 374 10.66 -23.30 21.46
CA GLU A 374 9.49 -23.04 22.31
C GLU A 374 8.32 -22.44 21.53
N GLU A 375 8.59 -21.51 20.61
CA GLU A 375 7.55 -20.97 19.72
C GLU A 375 6.95 -22.06 18.83
N ARG A 376 7.79 -22.92 18.22
CA ARG A 376 7.31 -24.03 17.38
C ARG A 376 6.45 -25.01 18.16
N LEU A 377 6.84 -25.33 19.40
CA LEU A 377 6.06 -26.22 20.27
C LEU A 377 4.72 -25.59 20.64
N GLY A 378 4.71 -24.30 21.01
CA GLY A 378 3.48 -23.55 21.29
C GLY A 378 2.53 -23.52 20.09
N GLU A 379 3.06 -23.30 18.89
CA GLU A 379 2.31 -23.33 17.64
C GLU A 379 1.73 -24.72 17.34
N GLN A 380 2.50 -25.78 17.51
CA GLN A 380 2.01 -27.16 17.32
C GLN A 380 0.89 -27.53 18.29
N LEU A 381 0.99 -27.13 19.56
CA LEU A 381 -0.05 -27.36 20.56
C LEU A 381 -1.34 -26.61 20.20
N TRP A 382 -1.20 -25.36 19.76
CA TRP A 382 -2.32 -24.53 19.33
C TRP A 382 -3.02 -25.09 18.09
N LEU A 383 -2.28 -25.50 17.05
CA LEU A 383 -2.85 -26.12 15.84
C LEU A 383 -3.51 -27.46 16.15
N SER A 384 -2.89 -28.28 16.99
CA SER A 384 -3.45 -29.57 17.41
C SER A 384 -4.77 -29.42 18.15
N ALA A 385 -4.91 -28.38 18.98
CA ALA A 385 -6.14 -28.09 19.70
C ALA A 385 -7.28 -27.68 18.74
N TRP A 386 -6.98 -26.92 17.68
CA TRP A 386 -7.95 -26.59 16.64
C TRP A 386 -8.42 -27.81 15.84
N GLU A 387 -7.50 -28.71 15.46
CA GLU A 387 -7.88 -29.94 14.75
C GLU A 387 -8.72 -30.88 15.62
N GLN A 388 -8.42 -30.98 16.93
CA GLN A 388 -9.25 -31.73 17.87
C GLN A 388 -10.66 -31.15 18.00
N TRP A 389 -10.78 -29.82 18.12
CA TRP A 389 -12.07 -29.13 18.13
C TRP A 389 -12.87 -29.41 16.85
N ARG A 390 -12.22 -29.32 15.69
CA ARG A 390 -12.83 -29.59 14.37
C ARG A 390 -13.32 -31.03 14.26
N ALA A 391 -12.51 -32.01 14.66
CA ALA A 391 -12.87 -33.42 14.64
C ALA A 391 -14.05 -33.73 15.57
N ALA A 392 -14.07 -33.15 16.78
CA ALA A 392 -15.16 -33.31 17.73
C ALA A 392 -16.48 -32.73 17.20
N ARG A 393 -16.41 -31.62 16.45
CA ARG A 393 -17.58 -30.99 15.82
C ARG A 393 -18.12 -31.83 14.65
N ALA A 394 -17.25 -32.37 13.80
CA ALA A 394 -17.65 -33.26 12.71
C ALA A 394 -18.37 -34.53 13.22
N GLY A 395 -17.95 -35.05 14.39
CA GLY A 395 -18.62 -36.18 15.04
C GLY A 395 -19.97 -35.87 15.69
N ARG A 396 -20.34 -34.57 15.85
CA ARG A 396 -21.61 -34.12 16.44
C ARG A 396 -22.68 -33.72 15.42
N SER A 397 -22.34 -33.63 14.14
CA SER A 397 -23.34 -33.37 13.10
C SER A 397 -24.34 -34.54 13.06
N PRO A 398 -25.65 -34.28 13.24
CA PRO A 398 -26.66 -35.34 13.21
C PRO A 398 -26.65 -36.00 11.83
N ARG A 399 -26.62 -37.33 11.81
CA ARG A 399 -26.79 -38.15 10.60
C ARG A 399 -28.19 -38.01 10.02
#